data_AF-A0A7C4CLF9-F1
#
_entry.id   AF-A0A7C4CLF9-F1
#
_cell.length_a   1.000
_cell.length_b   1.000
_cell.length_c   1.000
_cell.angle_alpha   90.00
_cell.angle_beta   90.00
_cell.angle_gamma   90.00
#
_symmetry.space_group_name_H-M   'P 1'
#
loop_
_entity.id
_entity.type
_entity.pdbx_description
1 polymer ?
#
loop_
_entity_poly.entity_id
_entity_poly.type
_entity_poly.pdbx_seq_one_letter_code
_entity_poly.pdbx_strand_id
1 'polypeptide(L)'
;MCLANQNILLIEDDGIARIAAEKCIQCGTCSASCPLNRYMDYTPRQIVALVREGLVEEALKTKTIWLCSTCYLCAVRCPAKINIGEFMTALKRFALKNGYSNSLLYPKLMKTYVEYVNKYGRVSEPRLMVSFSLKTNPLKLLKMLPISIRLLKNGELSISLEKVQNLEEIKF
;
A
#
# COMPACT_ATOMS: atom_id res chain seq x y z
N MET A 1 22.66 20.55 9.39
CA MET A 1 22.34 19.34 10.18
C MET A 1 21.05 19.45 11.03
N CYS A 2 20.13 20.41 10.79
CA CYS A 2 18.92 20.57 11.62
C CYS A 2 17.57 20.22 10.92
N LEU A 3 17.54 19.86 9.63
CA LEU A 3 16.27 19.67 8.89
C LEU A 3 15.77 18.21 8.82
N ALA A 4 16.61 17.22 9.16
CA ALA A 4 16.22 15.81 9.10
C ALA A 4 15.27 15.39 10.26
N ASN A 5 15.33 16.09 11.40
CA ASN A 5 14.53 15.76 12.58
C ASN A 5 13.06 16.21 12.49
N GLN A 6 12.70 17.13 11.59
CA GLN A 6 11.30 17.60 11.49
C GLN A 6 10.40 16.61 10.74
N ASN A 7 10.93 15.82 9.79
CA ASN A 7 10.12 14.86 9.03
C ASN A 7 9.89 13.52 9.77
N ILE A 8 10.76 13.16 10.73
CA ILE A 8 10.54 12.01 11.62
C ILE A 8 9.43 12.30 12.63
N LEU A 9 9.33 13.54 13.14
CA LEU A 9 8.27 13.98 14.04
C LEU A 9 6.88 13.96 13.37
N LEU A 10 6.78 14.06 12.04
CA LEU A 10 5.49 14.03 11.33
C LEU A 10 4.94 12.61 11.09
N ILE A 11 5.75 11.56 11.31
CA ILE A 11 5.26 10.16 11.34
C ILE A 11 4.81 9.78 12.77
N GLU A 12 4.90 10.69 13.75
CA GLU A 12 4.62 10.40 15.17
C GLU A 12 3.16 10.10 15.52
N ASP A 13 2.20 10.40 14.63
CA ASP A 13 0.82 9.96 14.83
C ASP A 13 0.71 8.41 14.82
N ASP A 14 1.69 7.71 14.25
CA ASP A 14 1.81 6.26 14.21
C ASP A 14 3.13 5.82 14.88
N GLY A 15 3.17 5.72 16.22
CA GLY A 15 4.36 5.32 17.00
C GLY A 15 5.12 4.06 16.54
N ILE A 16 4.51 3.28 15.65
CA ILE A 16 5.05 2.13 14.91
C ILE A 16 6.28 2.50 14.07
N ALA A 17 6.32 3.67 13.41
CA ALA A 17 7.46 4.04 12.56
C ALA A 17 8.73 4.34 13.37
N ARG A 18 8.56 5.02 14.51
CA ARG A 18 9.64 5.24 15.47
C ARG A 18 10.15 3.92 16.05
N ILE A 19 9.24 3.03 16.46
CA ILE A 19 9.57 1.70 16.97
C ILE A 19 10.35 0.87 15.93
N ALA A 20 9.95 0.95 14.66
CA ALA A 20 10.64 0.26 13.57
C ALA A 20 12.05 0.80 13.34
N ALA A 21 12.24 2.12 13.39
CA ALA A 21 13.56 2.74 13.22
C ALA A 21 14.51 2.43 14.40
N GLU A 22 14.01 2.46 15.64
CA GLU A 22 14.80 2.27 16.86
C GLU A 22 15.14 0.79 17.13
N LYS A 23 14.19 -0.14 16.93
CA LYS A 23 14.37 -1.56 17.29
C LYS A 23 14.97 -2.42 16.17
N CYS A 24 15.05 -1.91 14.95
CA CYS A 24 15.48 -2.72 13.82
C CYS A 24 16.98 -3.04 13.87
N ILE A 25 17.28 -4.33 14.06
CA ILE A 25 18.65 -4.88 14.05
C ILE A 25 19.19 -5.18 12.64
N GLN A 26 18.49 -4.75 11.58
CA GLN A 26 18.91 -4.91 10.18
C GLN A 26 19.20 -6.36 9.71
N CYS A 27 18.61 -7.38 10.35
CA CYS A 27 18.83 -8.80 10.05
C CYS A 27 18.38 -9.27 8.64
N GLY A 28 17.47 -8.54 7.96
CA GLY A 28 17.03 -8.87 6.61
C GLY A 28 15.94 -9.93 6.45
N THR A 29 15.46 -10.54 7.55
CA THR A 29 14.37 -11.55 7.51
C THR A 29 13.13 -11.06 6.76
N CYS A 30 12.79 -9.78 6.90
CA CYS A 30 11.65 -9.16 6.21
C CYS A 30 11.84 -9.12 4.68
N SER A 31 13.07 -8.95 4.22
CA SER A 31 13.40 -8.88 2.79
C SER A 31 13.40 -10.28 2.18
N ALA A 32 13.96 -11.26 2.88
CA ALA A 32 13.91 -12.67 2.49
C ALA A 32 12.48 -13.23 2.48
N SER A 33 11.63 -12.77 3.41
CA SER A 33 10.23 -13.23 3.50
C SER A 33 9.29 -12.58 2.47
N CYS A 34 9.69 -11.47 1.84
CA CYS A 34 8.78 -10.71 1.00
C CYS A 34 8.68 -11.33 -0.41
N PRO A 35 7.49 -11.80 -0.86
CA PRO A 35 7.34 -12.36 -2.20
C PRO A 35 7.51 -11.31 -3.30
N LEU A 36 7.32 -10.03 -2.96
CA LEU A 36 7.39 -8.91 -3.89
C LEU A 36 8.77 -8.26 -3.96
N ASN A 37 9.76 -8.75 -3.20
CA ASN A 37 11.08 -8.14 -3.09
C ASN A 37 11.72 -7.86 -4.45
N ARG A 38 11.57 -8.78 -5.41
CA ARG A 38 12.11 -8.66 -6.78
C ARG A 38 11.51 -7.53 -7.63
N TYR A 39 10.37 -6.98 -7.22
CA TYR A 39 9.66 -5.92 -7.94
C TYR A 39 9.78 -4.56 -7.23
N MET A 40 10.38 -4.53 -6.05
CA MET A 40 10.55 -3.33 -5.24
C MET A 40 11.84 -2.59 -5.62
N ASP A 41 11.82 -1.26 -5.56
CA ASP A 41 13.03 -0.44 -5.78
C ASP A 41 14.03 -0.64 -4.64
N TYR A 42 13.51 -0.74 -3.41
CA TYR A 42 14.25 -1.06 -2.19
C TYR A 42 13.56 -2.17 -1.42
N THR A 43 14.33 -3.06 -0.80
CA THR A 43 13.79 -4.08 0.09
C THR A 43 13.13 -3.47 1.33
N PRO A 44 12.22 -4.19 2.03
CA PRO A 44 11.63 -3.71 3.28
C PRO A 44 12.66 -3.32 4.35
N ARG A 45 13.80 -4.03 4.40
CA ARG A 45 14.92 -3.70 5.30
C ARG A 45 15.53 -2.34 4.95
N GLN A 46 15.76 -2.10 3.67
CA GLN A 46 16.34 -0.84 3.20
C GLN A 46 15.41 0.35 3.44
N ILE A 47 14.09 0.19 3.29
CA ILE A 47 13.14 1.27 3.66
C ILE A 47 13.25 1.62 5.15
N VAL A 48 13.30 0.62 6.03
CA VAL A 48 13.51 0.88 7.47
C VAL A 48 14.84 1.58 7.72
N ALA A 49 15.91 1.21 7.00
CA ALA A 49 17.20 1.89 7.10
C ALA A 49 17.11 3.35 6.64
N LEU A 50 16.52 3.63 5.47
CA LEU A 50 16.33 4.99 4.96
C LEU A 50 15.60 5.89 5.97
N VAL A 51 14.51 5.38 6.54
CA VAL A 51 13.75 6.12 7.57
C VAL A 51 14.60 6.34 8.83
N ARG A 52 15.36 5.33 9.27
CA ARG A 52 16.26 5.45 10.44
C ARG A 52 17.36 6.49 10.22
N GLU A 53 17.89 6.60 9.01
CA GLU A 53 18.91 7.60 8.66
C GLU A 53 18.31 9.00 8.36
N GLY A 54 17.00 9.20 8.55
CA GLY A 54 16.32 10.47 8.29
C GLY A 54 16.05 10.74 6.80
N LEU A 55 16.32 9.79 5.91
CA LEU A 55 16.05 9.85 4.46
C LEU A 55 14.59 9.48 4.14
N VAL A 56 13.66 10.03 4.91
CA VAL A 56 12.22 9.70 4.83
C VAL A 56 11.65 10.04 3.45
N GLU A 57 12.00 11.21 2.89
CA GLU A 57 11.50 11.59 1.57
C GLU A 57 11.92 10.63 0.46
N GLU A 58 13.13 10.07 0.55
CA GLU A 58 13.61 9.07 -0.40
C GLU A 58 12.75 7.82 -0.29
N ALA A 59 12.53 7.32 0.94
CA ALA A 59 11.66 6.18 1.21
C ALA A 59 10.23 6.37 0.66
N LEU A 60 9.66 7.57 0.81
CA LEU A 60 8.29 7.89 0.36
C LEU A 60 8.15 7.98 -1.16
N LYS A 61 9.21 8.35 -1.88
CA LYS A 61 9.20 8.42 -3.34
C LYS A 61 9.22 7.02 -3.97
N THR A 62 9.78 6.02 -3.30
CA THR A 62 9.90 4.65 -3.82
C THR A 62 8.56 3.99 -4.20
N LYS A 63 8.59 3.06 -5.15
CA LYS A 63 7.45 2.15 -5.43
C LYS A 63 7.27 1.13 -4.32
N THR A 64 8.29 0.87 -3.52
CA THR A 64 8.30 -0.18 -2.47
C THR A 64 7.11 -0.05 -1.53
N ILE A 65 6.85 1.16 -1.02
CA ILE A 65 5.74 1.38 -0.09
C ILE A 65 4.40 1.04 -0.76
N TRP A 66 4.24 1.36 -2.04
CA TRP A 66 3.01 1.11 -2.81
C TRP A 66 2.81 -0.37 -3.14
N LEU A 67 3.90 -1.09 -3.42
CA LEU A 67 3.87 -2.51 -3.75
C LEU A 67 3.62 -3.40 -2.53
N CYS A 68 3.90 -2.94 -1.31
CA CYS A 68 3.62 -3.73 -0.11
C CYS A 68 2.14 -4.18 -0.07
N SER A 69 1.89 -5.48 -0.12
CA SER A 69 0.53 -6.06 -0.06
C SER A 69 -0.03 -6.20 1.36
N THR A 70 0.72 -5.73 2.36
CA THR A 70 0.35 -5.81 3.78
C THR A 70 -0.04 -7.24 4.21
N CYS A 71 0.68 -8.25 3.71
CA CYS A 71 0.44 -9.67 4.06
C CYS A 71 0.98 -10.09 5.44
N TYR A 72 1.64 -9.19 6.17
CA TYR A 72 2.21 -9.39 7.52
C TYR A 72 3.23 -10.51 7.73
N LEU A 73 3.65 -11.22 6.68
CA LEU A 73 4.65 -12.29 6.80
C LEU A 73 5.99 -11.81 7.40
N CYS A 74 6.38 -10.58 7.07
CA CYS A 74 7.56 -9.92 7.63
C CYS A 74 7.41 -9.58 9.12
N ALA A 75 6.19 -9.32 9.61
CA ALA A 75 5.92 -9.02 11.01
C ALA A 75 6.03 -10.28 11.87
N VAL A 76 5.44 -11.40 11.41
CA VAL A 76 5.46 -12.68 12.13
C VAL A 76 6.88 -13.22 12.29
N ARG A 77 7.72 -13.05 11.27
CA ARG A 77 9.10 -13.60 11.26
C ARG A 77 10.14 -12.64 11.84
N CYS A 78 9.77 -11.43 12.24
CA CYS A 78 10.74 -10.45 12.71
C CYS A 78 11.29 -10.86 14.10
N PRO A 79 12.60 -11.12 14.25
CA PRO A 79 13.18 -11.43 15.57
C PRO A 79 13.10 -10.25 16.54
N ALA A 80 13.07 -9.02 16.03
CA ALA A 80 12.91 -7.80 16.81
C ALA A 80 11.44 -7.42 17.09
N LYS A 81 10.47 -8.27 16.69
CA LYS A 81 9.02 -8.08 16.89
C LYS A 81 8.51 -6.74 16.33
N ILE A 82 9.01 -6.33 15.16
CA ILE A 82 8.59 -5.11 14.47
C ILE A 82 7.49 -5.44 13.48
N ASN A 83 6.38 -4.70 13.54
CA ASN A 83 5.33 -4.82 12.54
C ASN A 83 5.66 -3.99 11.29
N ILE A 84 6.44 -4.58 10.38
CA ILE A 84 6.88 -3.94 9.14
C ILE A 84 5.69 -3.72 8.17
N GLY A 85 4.63 -4.53 8.26
CA GLY A 85 3.40 -4.33 7.49
C GLY A 85 2.73 -3.02 7.83
N GLU A 86 2.51 -2.76 9.12
CA GLU A 86 1.96 -1.48 9.60
C GLU A 86 2.89 -0.31 9.29
N PHE A 87 4.21 -0.49 9.47
CA PHE A 87 5.19 0.53 9.11
C PHE A 87 5.06 0.98 7.65
N MET A 88 4.94 0.03 6.70
CA MET A 88 4.73 0.36 5.29
C MET A 88 3.39 1.06 5.04
N THR A 89 2.32 0.66 5.76
CA THR A 89 1.00 1.30 5.67
C THR A 89 1.03 2.73 6.19
N ALA A 90 1.73 2.99 7.31
CA ALA A 90 1.94 4.32 7.86
C ALA A 90 2.67 5.22 6.85
N LEU A 91 3.74 4.71 6.23
CA LEU A 91 4.44 5.44 5.15
C LEU A 91 3.52 5.74 3.96
N LYS A 92 2.65 4.81 3.56
CA LYS A 92 1.65 5.06 2.50
C LYS A 92 0.67 6.17 2.87
N ARG A 93 0.14 6.17 4.09
CA ARG A 93 -0.78 7.22 4.57
C ARG A 93 -0.08 8.57 4.60
N PHE A 94 1.13 8.60 5.12
CA PHE A 94 1.95 9.81 5.15
C PHE A 94 2.25 10.34 3.74
N ALA A 95 2.63 9.45 2.82
CA ALA A 95 2.87 9.77 1.43
C ALA A 95 1.61 10.38 0.77
N LEU A 96 0.43 9.80 1.02
CA LEU A 96 -0.85 10.33 0.52
C LEU A 96 -1.19 11.71 1.07
N LYS A 97 -1.00 11.93 2.38
CA LYS A 97 -1.32 13.19 3.07
C LYS A 97 -0.44 14.34 2.56
N ASN A 98 0.84 14.07 2.31
CA ASN A 98 1.83 15.07 1.92
C ASN A 98 2.12 15.11 0.40
N GLY A 99 1.43 14.30 -0.40
CA GLY A 99 1.57 14.30 -1.86
C GLY A 99 2.88 13.67 -2.39
N TYR A 100 3.56 12.84 -1.60
CA TYR A 100 4.75 12.11 -2.05
C TYR A 100 4.34 10.88 -2.86
N SER A 101 4.61 10.90 -4.17
CA SER A 101 4.52 9.70 -5.00
C SER A 101 5.25 9.88 -6.33
N ASN A 102 6.06 8.89 -6.72
CA ASN A 102 6.70 8.86 -8.05
C ASN A 102 5.71 8.53 -9.19
N SER A 103 4.46 8.19 -8.88
CA SER A 103 3.43 7.94 -9.88
C SER A 103 2.07 8.44 -9.40
N LEU A 104 1.31 9.07 -10.28
CA LEU A 104 -0.09 9.42 -9.98
C LEU A 104 -1.00 8.19 -9.91
N LEU A 105 -0.53 7.03 -10.40
CA LEU A 105 -1.33 5.81 -10.49
C LEU A 105 -1.60 5.18 -9.11
N TYR A 106 -0.55 5.00 -8.28
CA TYR A 106 -0.69 4.31 -6.99
C TYR A 106 -1.57 5.09 -5.99
N PRO A 107 -1.38 6.41 -5.79
CA PRO A 107 -2.26 7.21 -4.94
C PRO A 107 -3.71 7.18 -5.41
N LYS A 108 -3.93 7.26 -6.74
CA LYS A 108 -5.27 7.28 -7.32
C LYS A 108 -5.97 5.92 -7.17
N LEU A 109 -5.23 4.82 -7.30
CA LEU A 109 -5.76 3.48 -7.04
C LEU A 109 -6.15 3.34 -5.57
N MET A 110 -5.26 3.72 -4.65
CA MET A 110 -5.53 3.63 -3.21
C MET A 110 -6.74 4.47 -2.80
N LYS A 111 -6.83 5.73 -3.27
CA LYS A 111 -8.01 6.58 -3.01
C LYS A 111 -9.29 5.96 -3.55
N THR A 112 -9.26 5.44 -4.78
CA THR A 112 -10.42 4.76 -5.38
C THR A 112 -10.82 3.51 -4.60
N TYR A 113 -9.84 2.73 -4.13
CA TYR A 113 -10.06 1.56 -3.30
C TYR A 113 -10.75 1.93 -1.97
N VAL A 114 -10.21 2.91 -1.23
CA VAL A 114 -10.78 3.35 0.05
C VAL A 114 -12.19 3.91 -0.12
N GLU A 115 -12.43 4.73 -1.14
CA GLU A 115 -13.78 5.21 -1.48
C GLU A 115 -14.75 4.05 -1.75
N TYR A 116 -14.28 3.01 -2.45
CA TYR A 116 -15.09 1.84 -2.79
C TYR A 116 -15.44 1.02 -1.54
N VAL A 117 -14.46 0.78 -0.66
CA VAL A 117 -14.65 0.11 0.63
C VAL A 117 -15.62 0.91 1.51
N ASN A 118 -15.43 2.22 1.66
CA ASN A 118 -16.31 3.05 2.49
C ASN A 118 -17.74 3.12 1.94
N LYS A 119 -17.94 2.91 0.63
CA LYS A 119 -19.27 2.93 0.00
C LYS A 119 -20.00 1.58 0.02
N TYR A 120 -19.29 0.47 -0.18
CA TYR A 120 -19.90 -0.84 -0.37
C TYR A 120 -19.54 -1.88 0.71
N GLY A 121 -18.53 -1.59 1.55
CA GLY A 121 -18.00 -2.48 2.60
C GLY A 121 -17.20 -3.66 2.07
N ARG A 122 -17.22 -3.89 0.77
CA ARG A 122 -16.56 -4.98 0.06
C ARG A 122 -15.95 -4.47 -1.22
N VAL A 123 -14.86 -5.11 -1.65
CA VAL A 123 -14.23 -4.83 -2.94
C VAL A 123 -14.70 -5.86 -3.95
N SER A 124 -15.33 -5.38 -5.02
CA SER A 124 -15.58 -6.16 -6.23
C SER A 124 -14.50 -5.75 -7.22
N GLU A 125 -13.62 -6.69 -7.54
CA GLU A 125 -12.49 -6.49 -8.46
C GLU A 125 -12.91 -5.87 -9.80
N PRO A 126 -13.90 -6.40 -10.55
CA PRO A 126 -14.29 -5.81 -11.83
C PRO A 126 -14.79 -4.39 -11.68
N ARG A 127 -15.56 -4.09 -10.62
CA ARG A 127 -16.12 -2.75 -10.45
C ARG A 127 -15.09 -1.75 -9.97
N LEU A 128 -14.15 -2.14 -9.12
CA LEU A 128 -13.02 -1.31 -8.76
C LEU A 128 -12.16 -1.02 -10.00
N MET A 129 -11.87 -2.03 -10.82
CA MET A 129 -11.09 -1.86 -12.06
C MET A 129 -11.77 -0.94 -13.06
N VAL A 130 -13.09 -1.09 -13.27
CA VAL A 130 -13.88 -0.18 -14.12
C VAL A 130 -13.84 1.23 -13.56
N SER A 131 -14.15 1.40 -12.27
CA SER A 131 -14.18 2.71 -11.61
C SER A 131 -12.83 3.42 -11.67
N PHE A 132 -11.75 2.68 -11.43
CA PHE A 132 -10.38 3.17 -11.53
C PHE A 132 -10.02 3.55 -12.97
N SER A 133 -10.31 2.68 -13.93
CA SER A 133 -10.01 2.91 -15.35
C SER A 133 -10.76 4.11 -15.90
N LEU A 134 -12.03 4.31 -15.53
CA LEU A 134 -12.81 5.49 -15.87
C LEU A 134 -12.19 6.78 -15.32
N LYS A 135 -11.65 6.73 -14.09
CA LYS A 135 -10.96 7.88 -13.48
C LYS A 135 -9.57 8.13 -14.08
N THR A 136 -8.83 7.10 -14.50
CA THR A 136 -7.45 7.25 -15.01
C THR A 136 -7.37 7.44 -16.52
N ASN A 137 -7.96 6.52 -17.28
CA ASN A 137 -7.90 6.48 -18.74
C ASN A 137 -8.99 5.52 -19.27
N PRO A 138 -10.16 6.04 -19.70
CA PRO A 138 -11.28 5.23 -20.19
C PRO A 138 -10.90 4.33 -21.38
N LEU A 139 -9.95 4.75 -22.22
CA LEU A 139 -9.52 3.97 -23.39
C LEU A 139 -8.85 2.66 -23.00
N LYS A 140 -8.24 2.60 -21.80
CA LYS A 140 -7.65 1.37 -21.27
C LYS A 140 -8.71 0.30 -20.99
N LEU A 141 -9.93 0.70 -20.65
CA LEU A 141 -11.05 -0.21 -20.45
C LEU A 141 -11.43 -0.94 -21.74
N LEU A 142 -11.41 -0.22 -22.88
CA LEU A 142 -11.69 -0.79 -24.20
C LEU A 142 -10.68 -1.88 -24.59
N LYS A 143 -9.41 -1.73 -24.19
CA LYS A 143 -8.36 -2.74 -24.41
C LYS A 143 -8.54 -3.98 -23.53
N MET A 144 -9.16 -3.85 -22.36
CA MET A 144 -9.40 -4.97 -21.43
C MET A 144 -10.67 -5.76 -21.75
N LEU A 145 -11.58 -5.17 -22.52
CA LEU A 145 -12.89 -5.73 -22.87
C LEU A 145 -12.84 -7.18 -23.41
N PRO A 146 -11.92 -7.57 -24.32
CA PRO A 146 -11.84 -8.95 -24.82
C PRO A 146 -11.52 -9.98 -23.73
N ILE A 147 -10.65 -9.61 -22.78
CA ILE A 147 -10.29 -10.47 -21.64
C ILE A 147 -11.47 -10.54 -20.68
N SER A 148 -12.11 -9.40 -20.38
CA SER A 148 -13.28 -9.34 -19.51
C SER A 148 -14.44 -10.21 -20.03
N ILE A 149 -14.74 -10.18 -21.34
CA ILE A 149 -15.75 -11.06 -21.94
C ILE A 149 -15.39 -12.53 -21.76
N ARG A 150 -14.12 -12.90 -21.95
CA ARG A 150 -13.65 -14.28 -21.81
C ARG A 150 -13.79 -14.79 -20.37
N LEU A 151 -13.40 -13.99 -19.39
CA LEU A 151 -13.52 -14.34 -17.96
C LEU A 151 -15.00 -14.46 -17.53
N LEU A 152 -15.87 -13.60 -18.04
CA LEU A 152 -17.32 -13.69 -17.80
C LEU A 152 -17.91 -14.97 -18.40
N LYS A 153 -17.51 -15.32 -19.62
CA LYS A 153 -17.96 -16.55 -20.28
C LYS A 153 -17.55 -17.81 -19.51
N ASN A 154 -16.38 -17.78 -18.86
CA ASN A 154 -15.86 -18.87 -18.04
C ASN A 154 -16.43 -18.89 -16.61
N GLY A 155 -17.19 -17.87 -16.19
CA GLY A 155 -17.69 -17.72 -14.81
C GLY A 155 -16.61 -17.34 -13.79
N GLU A 156 -15.40 -16.99 -14.24
CA GLU A 156 -14.26 -16.61 -13.39
C GLU A 156 -14.38 -15.15 -12.91
N LEU A 157 -15.18 -14.34 -13.58
CA LEU A 157 -15.45 -12.96 -13.21
C LEU A 157 -16.89 -12.80 -12.71
N SER A 158 -17.06 -12.35 -11.46
CA SER A 158 -18.37 -12.09 -10.88
C SER A 158 -18.72 -10.60 -10.95
N ILE A 159 -19.86 -10.27 -11.57
CA ILE A 159 -20.40 -8.90 -11.57
C ILE A 159 -21.26 -8.64 -10.31
N SER A 160 -21.43 -9.65 -9.45
CA SER A 160 -22.30 -9.57 -8.26
C SER A 160 -21.96 -8.35 -7.40
N LEU A 161 -23.00 -7.57 -7.09
CA LEU A 161 -22.93 -6.35 -6.31
C LEU A 161 -23.43 -6.61 -4.89
N GLU A 162 -22.67 -7.41 -4.14
CA GLU A 162 -22.99 -7.65 -2.74
C GLU A 162 -22.44 -6.51 -1.87
N LYS A 163 -23.38 -5.81 -1.24
CA LYS A 163 -23.09 -4.83 -0.20
C LYS A 163 -23.03 -5.55 1.15
N VAL A 164 -22.05 -5.22 1.96
CA VAL A 164 -21.92 -5.81 3.31
C VAL A 164 -23.01 -5.28 4.24
N GLN A 165 -23.54 -6.16 5.09
CA GLN A 165 -24.40 -5.79 6.22
C GLN A 165 -23.56 -5.09 7.30
N ASN A 166 -24.12 -4.12 8.03
CA ASN A 166 -23.40 -3.33 9.05
C ASN A 166 -22.19 -2.54 8.51
N LEU A 167 -22.40 -1.72 7.46
CA LEU A 167 -21.36 -0.86 6.90
C LEU A 167 -20.72 0.12 7.90
N GLU A 168 -21.40 0.46 8.98
CA GLU A 168 -20.93 1.44 9.94
C GLU A 168 -19.67 0.98 10.69
N GLU A 169 -19.48 -0.33 10.86
CA GLU A 169 -18.31 -0.93 11.53
C GLU A 169 -17.04 -0.92 10.64
N ILE A 170 -17.18 -0.73 9.33
CA ILE A 170 -16.11 -0.94 8.34
C ILE A 170 -15.51 0.40 7.85
N LYS A 171 -16.10 1.54 8.23
CA LYS A 171 -15.64 2.85 7.75
C LYS A 171 -14.31 3.23 8.40
N PHE A 172 -13.32 3.53 7.55
CA PHE A 172 -12.00 4.04 7.92
C PHE A 172 -11.91 5.55 7.69
#